data_AF-A0A9D6M0M1-F1
#
_entry.id   AF-A0A9D6M0M1-F1
#
_cell.length_a   1.000
_cell.length_b   1.000
_cell.length_c   1.000
_cell.angle_alpha   90.00
_cell.angle_beta   90.00
_cell.angle_gamma   90.00
#
_symmetry.space_group_name_H-M   'P 1'
#
loop_
_entity.id
_entity.type
_entity.pdbx_description
1 polymer ?
#
loop_
_entity_poly.entity_id
_entity_poly.type
_entity_poly.pdbx_seq_one_letter_code
_entity_poly.pdbx_strand_id
1 'polypeptide(L)'
;MNIEQANVEATTRMIEARPVLVGLAKAKDIIPGMKDNLLLHAGPPIEWARMSGPLRGAIIGALIFEGKAKNDKDAEAMVARGDVQFDSCHHHGAVGPMAGVTSPNMSVYVIENKTHGNKSFSNLNEGYGKVLRYGAYSDDVMTRLRWMENILAPMLRDAIEASGGIDIKALLAEALHMGDEGHNRNKAGSILFLRNLAPHLAKVAKNNSDLSDVLKYVGENALSVLNPVMAACKAMADAAHGIEGST
;
A
#
# COMPACT_ATOMS: atom_id res chain seq x y z
N MET A 1 1.88 -30.80 18.81
CA MET A 1 0.93 -30.59 17.70
C MET A 1 1.47 -31.35 16.49
N ASN A 2 0.65 -32.14 15.78
CA ASN A 2 1.10 -32.74 14.51
C ASN A 2 0.85 -31.75 13.35
N ILE A 3 1.37 -32.06 12.15
CA ILE A 3 1.27 -31.17 10.97
C ILE A 3 -0.19 -30.83 10.65
N GLU A 4 -1.10 -31.81 10.69
CA GLU A 4 -2.53 -31.58 10.42
C GLU A 4 -3.16 -30.59 11.40
N GLN A 5 -2.91 -30.74 12.69
CA GLN A 5 -3.40 -29.82 13.71
C GLN A 5 -2.81 -28.42 13.54
N ALA A 6 -1.52 -28.32 13.19
CA ALA A 6 -0.85 -27.04 12.94
C ALA A 6 -1.44 -26.32 11.72
N ASN A 7 -1.72 -27.06 10.64
CA ASN A 7 -2.31 -26.53 9.41
C ASN A 7 -3.77 -26.11 9.61
N VAL A 8 -4.55 -26.86 10.41
CA VAL A 8 -5.91 -26.47 10.78
C VAL A 8 -5.88 -25.16 11.56
N GLU A 9 -4.97 -25.00 12.54
CA GLU A 9 -4.83 -23.75 13.29
C GLU A 9 -4.45 -22.59 12.37
N ALA A 10 -3.44 -22.77 11.51
CA ALA A 10 -2.98 -21.73 10.59
C ALA A 10 -4.09 -21.27 9.63
N THR A 11 -4.78 -22.23 9.01
CA THR A 11 -5.87 -21.94 8.08
C THR A 11 -7.05 -21.31 8.79
N THR A 12 -7.38 -21.77 10.01
CA THR A 12 -8.45 -21.18 10.82
C THR A 12 -8.15 -19.72 11.13
N ARG A 13 -6.94 -19.39 11.60
CA ARG A 13 -6.57 -17.99 11.88
C ARG A 13 -6.64 -17.10 10.65
N MET A 14 -6.17 -17.58 9.50
CA MET A 14 -6.27 -16.86 8.24
C MET A 14 -7.72 -16.63 7.82
N ILE A 15 -8.58 -17.66 7.92
CA ILE A 15 -9.99 -17.57 7.55
C ILE A 15 -10.76 -16.68 8.51
N GLU A 16 -10.52 -16.73 9.82
CA GLU A 16 -11.25 -15.93 10.82
C GLU A 16 -10.79 -14.47 10.88
N ALA A 17 -9.63 -14.15 10.30
CA ALA A 17 -9.12 -12.79 10.24
C ALA A 17 -10.15 -11.83 9.61
N ARG A 18 -10.27 -10.66 10.23
CA ARG A 18 -11.16 -9.57 9.81
C ARG A 18 -10.36 -8.30 9.55
N PRO A 19 -9.76 -8.17 8.35
CA PRO A 19 -8.98 -7.00 7.98
C PRO A 19 -9.89 -5.80 7.68
N VAL A 20 -9.82 -4.79 8.56
CA VAL A 20 -10.54 -3.53 8.40
C VAL A 20 -9.55 -2.43 8.04
N LEU A 21 -9.82 -1.70 6.96
CA LEU A 21 -9.12 -0.47 6.63
C LEU A 21 -9.57 0.63 7.59
N VAL A 22 -8.64 1.13 8.41
CA VAL A 22 -8.97 2.06 9.50
C VAL A 22 -8.43 3.48 9.27
N GLY A 23 -7.52 3.69 8.30
CA GLY A 23 -7.02 5.02 7.99
C GLY A 23 -5.81 5.01 7.07
N LEU A 24 -5.13 6.16 7.01
CA LEU A 24 -3.83 6.34 6.37
C LEU A 24 -2.89 7.11 7.30
N ALA A 25 -1.60 6.81 7.21
CA ALA A 25 -0.56 7.55 7.90
C ALA A 25 0.72 7.61 7.04
N LYS A 26 1.69 8.45 7.42
CA LYS A 26 3.01 8.39 6.80
C LYS A 26 3.71 7.10 7.22
N ALA A 27 4.45 6.51 6.28
CA ALA A 27 5.16 5.25 6.51
C ALA A 27 6.05 5.32 7.76
N LYS A 28 6.82 6.40 7.93
CA LYS A 28 7.72 6.60 9.08
C LYS A 28 7.03 6.63 10.45
N ASP A 29 5.76 7.00 10.49
CA ASP A 29 5.02 7.17 11.75
C ASP A 29 4.41 5.84 12.23
N ILE A 30 4.16 4.89 11.32
CA ILE A 30 3.34 3.71 11.63
C ILE A 30 3.96 2.37 11.24
N ILE A 31 4.86 2.32 10.25
CA ILE A 31 5.48 1.07 9.81
C ILE A 31 6.57 0.68 10.82
N PRO A 32 6.49 -0.51 11.45
CA PRO A 32 7.47 -0.96 12.42
C PRO A 32 8.90 -0.95 11.86
N GLY A 33 9.84 -0.34 12.57
CA GLY A 33 11.25 -0.31 12.15
C GLY A 33 11.57 0.61 10.98
N MET A 34 10.61 1.39 10.46
CA MET A 34 10.86 2.40 9.44
C MET A 34 11.83 3.47 9.96
N LYS A 35 12.80 3.86 9.13
CA LYS A 35 13.81 4.89 9.43
C LYS A 35 13.82 5.92 8.32
N ASP A 36 14.32 7.12 8.62
CA ASP A 36 14.41 8.18 7.61
C ASP A 36 15.20 7.77 6.37
N ASN A 37 16.24 6.94 6.49
CA ASN A 37 17.04 6.49 5.36
C ASN A 37 16.73 5.06 4.86
N LEU A 38 15.60 4.49 5.28
CA LEU A 38 15.15 3.18 4.83
C LEU A 38 14.11 3.32 3.72
N LEU A 39 14.33 2.63 2.60
CA LEU A 39 13.33 2.44 1.55
C LEU A 39 12.91 0.98 1.51
N LEU A 40 11.60 0.73 1.64
CA LEU A 40 11.07 -0.62 1.51
C LEU A 40 10.85 -0.97 0.04
N HIS A 41 10.89 -2.25 -0.30
CA HIS A 41 10.58 -2.75 -1.65
C HIS A 41 9.83 -4.08 -1.64
N ALA A 42 9.22 -4.43 -2.78
CA ALA A 42 8.58 -5.73 -2.97
C ALA A 42 9.60 -6.87 -3.05
N GLY A 43 9.16 -8.10 -2.72
CA GLY A 43 9.98 -9.31 -2.83
C GLY A 43 10.94 -9.52 -1.64
N PRO A 44 11.76 -10.58 -1.67
CA PRO A 44 12.73 -10.89 -0.62
C PRO A 44 13.90 -9.88 -0.61
N PRO A 45 14.72 -9.84 0.46
CA PRO A 45 15.90 -8.98 0.52
C PRO A 45 16.78 -9.09 -0.72
N ILE A 46 17.19 -7.94 -1.26
CA ILE A 46 18.02 -7.85 -2.45
C ILE A 46 18.95 -6.63 -2.39
N GLU A 47 20.20 -6.83 -2.77
CA GLU A 47 21.17 -5.73 -2.85
C GLU A 47 20.99 -4.90 -4.12
N TRP A 48 21.31 -3.61 -4.06
CA TRP A 48 21.22 -2.65 -5.17
C TRP A 48 21.79 -3.17 -6.49
N ALA A 49 22.97 -3.81 -6.44
CA ALA A 49 23.67 -4.36 -7.60
C ALA A 49 22.85 -5.44 -8.35
N ARG A 50 21.89 -6.07 -7.68
CA ARG A 50 21.01 -7.12 -8.24
C ARG A 50 19.58 -6.65 -8.52
N MET A 51 19.22 -5.44 -8.10
CA MET A 51 17.91 -4.87 -8.38
C MET A 51 17.70 -4.66 -9.89
N SER A 52 16.49 -4.96 -10.36
CA SER A 52 16.08 -4.73 -11.75
C SER A 52 16.02 -3.23 -12.07
N GLY A 53 16.08 -2.88 -13.36
CA GLY A 53 15.95 -1.49 -13.81
C GLY A 53 14.71 -0.77 -13.26
N PRO A 54 13.49 -1.36 -13.33
CA PRO A 54 12.29 -0.77 -12.75
C PRO A 54 12.38 -0.52 -11.24
N LEU A 55 12.95 -1.45 -10.47
CA LEU A 55 13.12 -1.26 -9.03
C LEU A 55 14.12 -0.14 -8.72
N ARG A 56 15.24 -0.10 -9.45
CA ARG A 56 16.22 1.01 -9.33
C ARG A 56 15.60 2.36 -9.65
N GLY A 57 14.83 2.44 -10.74
CA GLY A 57 14.12 3.67 -11.12
C GLY A 57 13.12 4.11 -10.04
N ALA A 58 12.41 3.17 -9.42
CA ALA A 58 11.47 3.48 -8.34
C ALA A 58 12.18 4.00 -7.09
N ILE A 59 13.34 3.45 -6.74
CA ILE A 59 14.19 3.94 -5.64
C ILE A 59 14.71 5.35 -5.93
N ILE A 60 15.22 5.59 -7.14
CA ILE A 60 15.67 6.92 -7.57
C ILE A 60 14.53 7.93 -7.45
N GLY A 61 13.36 7.61 -8.00
CA GLY A 61 12.19 8.47 -7.92
C GLY A 61 11.74 8.72 -6.48
N ALA A 62 11.79 7.71 -5.61
CA ALA A 62 11.49 7.87 -4.19
C ALA A 62 12.47 8.82 -3.50
N LEU A 63 13.78 8.73 -3.78
CA LEU A 63 14.79 9.64 -3.22
C LEU A 63 14.60 11.09 -3.70
N ILE A 64 14.20 11.28 -4.96
CA ILE A 64 13.85 12.60 -5.50
C ILE A 64 12.57 13.13 -4.84
N PHE A 65 11.55 12.29 -4.69
CA PHE A 65 10.30 12.63 -4.02
C PHE A 65 10.54 13.08 -2.57
N GLU A 66 11.39 12.35 -1.83
CA GLU A 66 11.83 12.67 -0.47
C GLU A 66 12.70 13.94 -0.39
N GLY A 67 13.08 14.54 -1.52
CA GLY A 67 13.94 15.72 -1.58
C GLY A 67 15.39 15.44 -1.19
N LYS A 68 15.80 14.17 -1.17
CA LYS A 68 17.15 13.74 -0.79
C LYS A 68 18.14 13.77 -1.94
N ALA A 69 17.64 13.55 -3.15
CA ALA A 69 18.41 13.60 -4.37
C ALA A 69 17.82 14.63 -5.35
N LYS A 70 18.67 15.35 -6.07
CA LYS A 70 18.23 16.32 -7.09
C LYS A 70 17.90 15.68 -8.43
N ASN A 71 18.50 14.53 -8.72
CA ASN A 71 18.38 13.79 -9.97
C ASN A 71 18.84 12.34 -9.76
N ASP A 72 18.79 11.56 -10.84
CA ASP A 72 19.22 10.16 -10.90
C ASP A 72 20.68 9.96 -10.47
N LYS A 73 21.62 10.74 -11.00
CA LYS A 73 23.04 10.62 -10.65
C LYS A 73 23.31 10.86 -9.17
N ASP A 74 22.65 11.84 -8.58
CA ASP A 74 22.75 12.15 -7.15
C ASP A 74 22.18 10.99 -6.30
N ALA A 75 21.01 10.46 -6.69
CA ALA A 75 20.39 9.32 -6.03
C ALA A 75 21.28 8.06 -6.09
N GLU A 76 21.83 7.73 -7.26
CA GLU A 76 22.74 6.60 -7.43
C GLU A 76 24.02 6.76 -6.60
N ALA A 77 24.57 7.98 -6.54
CA ALA A 77 25.74 8.27 -5.72
C ALA A 77 25.45 8.10 -4.22
N MET A 78 24.26 8.52 -3.74
CA MET A 78 23.84 8.25 -2.36
C MET A 78 23.78 6.75 -2.05
N VAL A 79 23.20 5.97 -2.96
CA VAL A 79 23.12 4.51 -2.79
C VAL A 79 24.52 3.89 -2.79
N ALA A 80 25.40 4.32 -3.69
CA ALA A 80 26.78 3.82 -3.78
C ALA A 80 27.62 4.13 -2.53
N ARG A 81 27.32 5.24 -1.82
CA ARG A 81 27.98 5.59 -0.55
C ARG A 81 27.44 4.81 0.66
N GLY A 82 26.32 4.09 0.50
CA GLY A 82 25.65 3.40 1.62
C GLY A 82 24.77 4.31 2.47
N ASP A 83 24.39 5.50 1.97
CA ASP A 83 23.55 6.45 2.70
C ASP A 83 22.09 5.96 2.82
N VAL A 84 21.69 5.02 1.96
CA VAL A 84 20.32 4.49 1.84
C VAL A 84 20.29 3.00 2.18
N GLN A 85 19.34 2.61 3.03
CA GLN A 85 19.06 1.22 3.37
C GLN A 85 17.86 0.71 2.59
N PHE A 86 17.86 -0.60 2.31
CA PHE A 86 16.77 -1.30 1.65
C PHE A 86 16.34 -2.49 2.48
N ASP A 87 15.03 -2.71 2.59
CA ASP A 87 14.49 -3.95 3.16
C ASP A 87 13.17 -4.34 2.51
N SER A 88 12.79 -5.60 2.66
CA SER A 88 11.52 -6.14 2.16
C SER A 88 10.35 -5.54 2.91
N CYS A 89 9.32 -5.09 2.20
CA CYS A 89 8.04 -4.72 2.81
C CYS A 89 7.53 -5.80 3.79
N HIS A 90 7.73 -7.08 3.47
CA HIS A 90 7.21 -8.19 4.29
C HIS A 90 7.81 -8.26 5.70
N HIS A 91 9.04 -7.79 5.92
CA HIS A 91 9.68 -7.72 7.23
C HIS A 91 9.08 -6.66 8.16
N HIS A 92 8.35 -5.69 7.57
CA HIS A 92 7.80 -4.54 8.28
C HIS A 92 6.27 -4.56 8.33
N GLY A 93 5.64 -5.74 8.15
CA GLY A 93 4.17 -5.86 8.08
C GLY A 93 3.56 -5.14 6.88
N ALA A 94 4.35 -4.79 5.86
CA ALA A 94 3.90 -4.06 4.68
C ALA A 94 3.89 -4.96 3.43
N VAL A 95 3.20 -4.49 2.40
CA VAL A 95 3.26 -5.04 1.03
C VAL A 95 3.15 -3.90 0.02
N GLY A 96 3.92 -3.99 -1.07
CA GLY A 96 3.89 -3.01 -2.15
C GLY A 96 3.70 -3.69 -3.51
N PRO A 97 2.81 -3.20 -4.39
CA PRO A 97 2.64 -3.77 -5.73
C PRO A 97 3.83 -3.43 -6.64
N MET A 98 4.18 -4.35 -7.54
CA MET A 98 5.21 -4.16 -8.57
C MET A 98 6.60 -3.93 -7.96
N ALA A 99 7.27 -2.79 -8.21
CA ALA A 99 8.51 -2.44 -7.50
C ALA A 99 8.28 -2.32 -5.98
N GLY A 100 7.06 -1.93 -5.58
CA GLY A 100 6.62 -1.87 -4.19
C GLY A 100 7.37 -0.85 -3.33
N VAL A 101 8.05 0.12 -3.95
CA VAL A 101 8.87 1.08 -3.22
C VAL A 101 8.01 1.93 -2.31
N THR A 102 8.37 1.98 -1.03
CA THR A 102 7.73 2.82 -0.02
C THR A 102 8.81 3.60 0.74
N SER A 103 8.72 4.93 0.70
CA SER A 103 9.65 5.83 1.40
C SER A 103 9.02 6.44 2.65
N PRO A 104 9.81 7.01 3.58
CA PRO A 104 9.33 7.46 4.90
C PRO A 104 8.15 8.43 4.88
N ASN A 105 8.12 9.36 3.91
CA ASN A 105 7.07 10.37 3.80
C ASN A 105 5.96 10.03 2.80
N MET A 106 5.97 8.82 2.23
CA MET A 106 4.80 8.29 1.51
C MET A 106 3.70 7.90 2.49
N SER A 107 2.46 8.18 2.11
CA SER A 107 1.28 7.70 2.83
C SER A 107 1.05 6.23 2.56
N VAL A 108 0.57 5.52 3.59
CA VAL A 108 0.22 4.11 3.52
C VAL A 108 -1.15 3.89 4.13
N TYR A 109 -1.91 2.99 3.53
CA TYR A 109 -3.13 2.45 4.13
C TYR A 109 -2.79 1.64 5.38
N VAL A 110 -3.63 1.78 6.41
CA VAL A 110 -3.52 1.03 7.66
C VAL A 110 -4.67 0.04 7.73
N ILE A 111 -4.34 -1.25 7.62
CA ILE A 111 -5.26 -2.35 7.90
C ILE A 111 -5.04 -2.82 9.33
N GLU A 112 -6.13 -3.00 10.05
CA GLU A 112 -6.14 -3.67 11.35
C GLU A 112 -6.95 -4.95 11.24
N ASN A 113 -6.34 -6.08 11.59
CA ASN A 113 -7.05 -7.33 11.77
C ASN A 113 -7.80 -7.30 13.10
N LYS A 114 -9.12 -7.08 13.06
CA LYS A 114 -9.93 -6.96 14.29
C LYS A 114 -10.04 -8.27 15.09
N THR A 115 -9.70 -9.41 14.49
CA THR A 115 -9.73 -10.72 15.17
C THR A 115 -8.45 -10.97 15.95
N HIS A 116 -7.28 -10.76 15.33
CA HIS A 116 -5.98 -11.15 15.90
C HIS A 116 -5.10 -9.95 16.30
N GLY A 117 -5.55 -8.71 16.06
CA GLY A 117 -4.89 -7.47 16.50
C GLY A 117 -3.68 -7.03 15.68
N ASN A 118 -3.17 -7.86 14.75
CA ASN A 118 -2.06 -7.49 13.89
C ASN A 118 -2.47 -6.41 12.87
N LYS A 119 -1.49 -5.58 12.48
CA LYS A 119 -1.67 -4.53 11.46
C LYS A 119 -0.83 -4.83 10.24
N SER A 120 -1.27 -4.32 9.10
CA SER A 120 -0.50 -4.36 7.86
C SER A 120 -0.68 -3.09 7.03
N PHE A 121 0.24 -2.88 6.11
CA PHE A 121 0.36 -1.62 5.37
C PHE A 121 0.57 -1.81 3.87
N SER A 122 0.10 -0.85 3.08
CA SER A 122 0.45 -0.75 1.67
C SER A 122 0.41 0.72 1.23
N ASN A 123 1.30 1.11 0.31
CA ASN A 123 1.31 2.46 -0.26
C ASN A 123 0.05 2.74 -1.11
N LEU A 124 -0.10 3.96 -1.64
CA LEU A 124 -1.23 4.30 -2.51
C LEU A 124 -0.98 3.87 -3.96
N ASN A 125 -2.08 3.62 -4.68
CA ASN A 125 -2.03 3.31 -6.10
C ASN A 125 -1.93 4.62 -6.93
N GLU A 126 -0.89 4.73 -7.74
CA GLU A 126 -0.60 5.94 -8.54
C GLU A 126 -1.43 6.05 -9.84
N GLY A 127 -2.29 5.06 -10.12
CA GLY A 127 -3.06 4.93 -11.35
C GLY A 127 -2.31 4.20 -12.47
N TYR A 128 -2.72 4.46 -13.70
CA TYR A 128 -2.15 3.87 -14.91
C TYR A 128 -1.12 4.79 -15.58
N GLY A 129 -0.38 4.23 -16.55
CA GLY A 129 0.61 4.94 -17.36
C GLY A 129 1.99 4.98 -16.70
N LYS A 130 2.68 6.12 -16.82
CA LYS A 130 3.98 6.37 -16.19
C LYS A 130 3.77 6.55 -14.68
N VAL A 131 4.27 5.61 -13.90
CA VAL A 131 4.13 5.59 -12.44
C VAL A 131 5.39 5.04 -11.78
N LEU A 132 5.64 5.46 -10.54
CA LEU A 132 6.81 5.10 -9.75
C LEU A 132 6.91 3.60 -9.52
N ARG A 133 5.80 2.90 -9.28
CA ARG A 133 5.80 1.44 -9.10
C ARG A 133 6.29 0.64 -10.32
N TYR A 134 6.40 1.27 -11.49
CA TYR A 134 7.03 0.71 -12.71
C TYR A 134 8.43 1.31 -13.00
N GLY A 135 8.96 2.13 -12.09
CA GLY A 135 10.27 2.73 -12.18
C GLY A 135 10.33 4.07 -12.90
N ALA A 136 9.19 4.69 -13.21
CA ALA A 136 9.17 6.02 -13.83
C ALA A 136 9.32 7.12 -12.76
N TYR A 137 10.09 8.17 -13.07
CA TYR A 137 10.37 9.27 -12.12
C TYR A 137 10.46 10.65 -12.80
N SER A 138 9.76 10.83 -13.92
CA SER A 138 9.66 12.12 -14.61
C SER A 138 8.85 13.15 -13.79
N ASP A 139 8.92 14.41 -14.19
CA ASP A 139 8.26 15.53 -13.47
C ASP A 139 6.75 15.34 -13.30
N ASP A 140 6.07 14.71 -14.26
CA ASP A 140 4.65 14.37 -14.17
C ASP A 140 4.36 13.31 -13.10
N VAL A 141 5.28 12.34 -12.91
CA VAL A 141 5.20 11.36 -11.81
C VAL A 141 5.40 12.07 -10.47
N MET A 142 6.43 12.92 -10.35
CA MET A 142 6.70 13.66 -9.12
C MET A 142 5.56 14.62 -8.76
N THR A 143 4.98 15.29 -9.75
CA THR A 143 3.81 16.17 -9.58
C THR A 143 2.62 15.38 -9.04
N ARG A 144 2.35 14.19 -9.61
CA ARG A 144 1.28 13.31 -9.16
C ARG A 144 1.51 12.81 -7.73
N LEU A 145 2.71 12.34 -7.41
CA LEU A 145 3.04 11.88 -6.05
C LEU A 145 2.84 13.00 -5.03
N ARG A 146 3.30 14.23 -5.33
CA ARG A 146 3.06 15.38 -4.45
C ARG A 146 1.57 15.71 -4.30
N TRP A 147 0.79 15.66 -5.38
CA TRP A 147 -0.67 15.83 -5.29
C TRP A 147 -1.32 14.73 -4.46
N MET A 148 -0.91 13.47 -4.64
CA MET A 148 -1.42 12.36 -3.85
C MET A 148 -1.17 12.57 -2.36
N GLU A 149 0.02 13.03 -1.98
CA GLU A 149 0.38 13.24 -0.58
C GLU A 149 -0.25 14.48 0.06
N ASN A 150 -0.50 15.52 -0.73
CA ASN A 150 -1.03 16.79 -0.24
C ASN A 150 -2.56 16.86 -0.27
N ILE A 151 -3.21 16.15 -1.20
CA ILE A 151 -4.65 16.25 -1.46
C ILE A 151 -5.34 14.90 -1.27
N LEU A 152 -4.95 13.88 -2.05
CA LEU A 152 -5.63 12.58 -2.06
C LEU A 152 -5.56 11.87 -0.71
N ALA A 153 -4.36 11.68 -0.16
CA ALA A 153 -4.14 10.89 1.04
C ALA A 153 -4.80 11.50 2.28
N PRO A 154 -4.69 12.82 2.56
CA PRO A 154 -5.42 13.43 3.67
C PRO A 154 -6.93 13.30 3.53
N MET A 155 -7.48 13.51 2.33
CA MET A 155 -8.93 13.40 2.11
C MET A 155 -9.43 11.97 2.28
N LEU A 156 -8.68 10.98 1.76
CA LEU A 156 -8.98 9.56 1.96
C LEU A 156 -8.89 9.17 3.43
N ARG A 157 -7.86 9.63 4.15
CA ARG A 157 -7.70 9.38 5.60
C ARG A 157 -8.95 9.83 6.35
N ASP A 158 -9.31 11.10 6.19
CA ASP A 158 -10.43 11.70 6.92
C ASP A 158 -11.76 11.00 6.55
N ALA A 159 -11.93 10.60 5.28
CA ALA A 159 -13.12 9.87 4.83
C ALA A 159 -13.21 8.44 5.39
N ILE A 160 -12.09 7.71 5.47
CA ILE A 160 -12.03 6.36 6.05
C ILE A 160 -12.30 6.41 7.56
N GLU A 161 -11.71 7.37 8.27
CA GLU A 161 -11.97 7.58 9.69
C GLU A 161 -13.45 7.93 9.93
N ALA A 162 -14.01 8.82 9.11
CA ALA A 162 -15.42 9.18 9.18
C ALA A 162 -16.38 8.04 8.78
N SER A 163 -15.92 7.01 8.08
CA SER A 163 -16.72 5.82 7.77
C SER A 163 -16.76 4.80 8.90
N GLY A 164 -15.94 4.97 9.94
CA GLY A 164 -15.72 3.94 10.96
C GLY A 164 -14.87 2.75 10.48
N GLY A 165 -14.16 2.94 9.37
CA GLY A 165 -13.39 1.91 8.68
C GLY A 165 -14.18 1.13 7.62
N ILE A 166 -13.46 0.33 6.83
CA ILE A 166 -14.03 -0.48 5.74
C ILE A 166 -13.58 -1.93 5.91
N ASP A 167 -14.53 -2.85 6.00
CA ASP A 167 -14.25 -4.29 6.03
C ASP A 167 -13.83 -4.75 4.63
N ILE A 168 -12.52 -4.92 4.42
CA ILE A 168 -11.96 -5.23 3.10
C ILE A 168 -12.29 -6.66 2.68
N LYS A 169 -12.42 -7.58 3.64
CA LYS A 169 -12.82 -8.96 3.35
C LYS A 169 -14.26 -9.03 2.86
N ALA A 170 -15.18 -8.28 3.47
CA ALA A 170 -16.55 -8.17 2.99
C ALA A 170 -16.62 -7.51 1.59
N LEU A 171 -15.84 -6.44 1.36
CA LEU A 171 -15.73 -5.81 0.05
C LEU A 171 -15.23 -6.77 -1.02
N LEU A 172 -14.20 -7.57 -0.71
CA LEU A 172 -13.67 -8.60 -1.62
C LEU A 172 -14.70 -9.68 -1.93
N ALA A 173 -15.46 -10.14 -0.93
CA ALA A 173 -16.51 -11.13 -1.14
C ALA A 173 -17.59 -10.62 -2.12
N GLU A 174 -18.01 -9.36 -1.99
CA GLU A 174 -18.94 -8.72 -2.93
C GLU A 174 -18.31 -8.59 -4.33
N ALA A 175 -17.06 -8.14 -4.42
CA ALA A 175 -16.35 -7.97 -5.69
C ALA A 175 -16.16 -9.30 -6.46
N LEU A 176 -15.86 -10.40 -5.76
CA LEU A 176 -15.74 -11.74 -6.36
C LEU A 176 -17.06 -12.18 -7.03
N HIS A 177 -18.21 -11.89 -6.41
CA HIS A 177 -19.52 -12.13 -7.03
C HIS A 177 -19.84 -11.19 -8.20
N MET A 178 -19.03 -10.15 -8.41
CA MET A 178 -19.12 -9.21 -9.54
C MET A 178 -18.05 -9.47 -10.62
N GLY A 179 -17.34 -10.61 -10.54
CA GLY A 179 -16.40 -11.06 -11.56
C GLY A 179 -14.99 -10.45 -11.47
N ASP A 180 -14.65 -9.83 -10.35
CA ASP A 180 -13.26 -9.53 -9.99
C ASP A 180 -12.55 -10.77 -9.42
N GLU A 181 -11.22 -10.74 -9.33
CA GLU A 181 -10.41 -11.76 -8.64
C GLU A 181 -9.48 -11.21 -7.55
N GLY A 182 -9.47 -9.89 -7.34
CA GLY A 182 -8.72 -9.25 -6.24
C GLY A 182 -7.23 -9.00 -6.51
N HIS A 183 -6.75 -9.18 -7.74
CA HIS A 183 -5.37 -8.95 -8.15
C HIS A 183 -5.25 -8.23 -9.51
N ASN A 184 -5.50 -8.90 -10.63
CA ASN A 184 -5.45 -8.30 -11.97
C ASN A 184 -6.70 -7.47 -12.27
N ARG A 185 -7.86 -7.99 -11.87
CA ARG A 185 -9.17 -7.38 -12.09
C ARG A 185 -9.77 -6.99 -10.75
N ASN A 186 -9.76 -5.68 -10.49
CA ASN A 186 -10.30 -5.04 -9.30
C ASN A 186 -11.35 -3.97 -9.64
N LYS A 187 -12.04 -4.12 -10.78
CA LYS A 187 -12.93 -3.08 -11.30
C LYS A 187 -14.17 -2.93 -10.42
N ALA A 188 -14.83 -4.04 -10.08
CA ALA A 188 -15.96 -4.02 -9.16
C ALA A 188 -15.53 -3.54 -7.77
N GLY A 189 -14.44 -4.10 -7.23
CA GLY A 189 -13.89 -3.73 -5.93
C GLY A 189 -13.54 -2.24 -5.83
N SER A 190 -12.95 -1.66 -6.88
CA SER A 190 -12.62 -0.22 -6.90
C SER A 190 -13.86 0.67 -6.95
N ILE A 191 -14.92 0.26 -7.64
CA ILE A 191 -16.21 0.97 -7.64
C ILE A 191 -16.90 0.84 -6.28
N LEU A 192 -16.90 -0.34 -5.66
CA LEU A 192 -17.44 -0.55 -4.31
C LEU A 192 -16.69 0.28 -3.27
N PHE A 193 -15.36 0.36 -3.40
CA PHE A 193 -14.51 1.18 -2.55
C PHE A 193 -14.88 2.67 -2.67
N LEU A 194 -15.02 3.19 -3.89
CA LEU A 194 -15.47 4.56 -4.13
C LEU A 194 -16.89 4.79 -3.59
N ARG A 195 -17.83 3.88 -3.87
CA ARG A 195 -19.22 3.96 -3.37
C ARG A 195 -19.25 4.10 -1.85
N ASN A 196 -18.48 3.28 -1.15
CA ASN A 196 -18.42 3.28 0.31
C ASN A 196 -17.80 4.57 0.85
N LEU A 197 -16.84 5.17 0.14
CA LEU A 197 -16.17 6.40 0.57
C LEU A 197 -16.86 7.70 0.14
N ALA A 198 -17.61 7.70 -0.97
CA ALA A 198 -18.12 8.93 -1.58
C ALA A 198 -18.94 9.83 -0.63
N PRO A 199 -19.85 9.31 0.22
CA PRO A 199 -20.57 10.14 1.18
C PRO A 199 -19.64 10.78 2.23
N HIS A 200 -18.60 10.07 2.65
CA HIS A 200 -17.64 10.55 3.63
C HIS A 200 -16.66 11.56 3.00
N LEU A 201 -16.21 11.31 1.77
CA LEU A 201 -15.43 12.26 0.97
C LEU A 201 -16.18 13.59 0.82
N ALA A 202 -17.46 13.54 0.46
CA ALA A 202 -18.29 14.74 0.36
C ALA A 202 -18.44 15.50 1.70
N LYS A 203 -18.38 14.79 2.83
CA LYS A 203 -18.49 15.38 4.17
C LYS A 203 -17.18 16.02 4.64
N VAL A 204 -16.02 15.46 4.30
CA VAL A 204 -14.70 15.92 4.77
C VAL A 204 -14.01 16.88 3.81
N ALA A 205 -14.45 16.94 2.55
CA ALA A 205 -13.87 17.82 1.55
C ALA A 205 -13.98 19.29 1.94
N LYS A 206 -12.88 20.02 1.78
CA LYS A 206 -12.80 21.46 2.07
C LYS A 206 -13.26 22.33 0.90
N ASN A 207 -13.21 21.79 -0.32
CA ASN A 207 -13.70 22.46 -1.53
C ASN A 207 -14.13 21.42 -2.58
N ASN A 208 -15.00 21.84 -3.49
CA ASN A 208 -15.59 20.96 -4.50
C ASN A 208 -14.62 20.58 -5.63
N SER A 209 -13.58 21.39 -5.87
CA SER A 209 -12.58 21.09 -6.92
C SER A 209 -11.77 19.85 -6.54
N ASP A 210 -11.16 19.88 -5.36
CA ASP A 210 -10.38 18.75 -4.84
C ASP A 210 -11.25 17.50 -4.67
N LEU A 211 -12.50 17.67 -4.21
CA LEU A 211 -13.45 16.56 -4.12
C LEU A 211 -13.68 15.90 -5.49
N SER A 212 -13.95 16.72 -6.52
CA SER A 212 -14.16 16.21 -7.87
C SER A 212 -12.93 15.49 -8.40
N ASP A 213 -11.74 16.03 -8.17
CA ASP A 213 -10.48 15.43 -8.62
C ASP A 213 -10.21 14.10 -7.92
N VAL A 214 -10.47 14.00 -6.61
CA VAL A 214 -10.32 12.77 -5.84
C VAL A 214 -11.34 11.70 -6.28
N LEU A 215 -12.62 12.06 -6.42
CA LEU A 215 -13.66 11.13 -6.89
C LEU A 215 -13.32 10.60 -8.28
N LYS A 216 -12.88 11.48 -9.18
CA LYS A 216 -12.45 11.11 -10.53
C LYS A 216 -11.23 10.18 -10.49
N TYR A 217 -10.20 10.55 -9.72
CA TYR A 217 -8.97 9.77 -9.61
C TYR A 217 -9.23 8.34 -9.11
N VAL A 218 -10.05 8.20 -8.06
CA VAL A 218 -10.40 6.88 -7.51
C VAL A 218 -11.31 6.10 -8.46
N GLY A 219 -12.28 6.77 -9.11
CA GLY A 219 -13.27 6.14 -9.98
C GLY A 219 -12.75 5.69 -11.35
N GLU A 220 -11.82 6.44 -11.94
CA GLU A 220 -11.20 6.09 -13.22
C GLU A 220 -10.09 5.03 -13.06
N ASN A 221 -9.54 4.90 -11.86
CA ASN A 221 -8.52 3.90 -11.56
C ASN A 221 -9.17 2.56 -11.12
N ALA A 222 -9.22 1.61 -12.07
CA ALA A 222 -9.73 0.26 -11.83
C ALA A 222 -8.88 -0.59 -10.85
N LEU A 223 -7.77 -0.05 -10.33
CA LEU A 223 -6.93 -0.67 -9.32
C LEU A 223 -6.89 0.13 -8.01
N SER A 224 -7.80 1.09 -7.79
CA SER A 224 -7.82 1.92 -6.57
C SER A 224 -7.86 1.10 -5.29
N VAL A 225 -8.59 -0.02 -5.28
CA VAL A 225 -8.69 -0.89 -4.09
C VAL A 225 -7.58 -1.93 -3.98
N LEU A 226 -6.72 -2.10 -5.01
CA LEU A 226 -5.69 -3.15 -5.04
C LEU A 226 -4.77 -3.09 -3.81
N ASN A 227 -4.29 -1.90 -3.46
CA ASN A 227 -3.35 -1.72 -2.35
C ASN A 227 -4.00 -2.05 -0.98
N PRO A 228 -5.21 -1.54 -0.65
CA PRO A 228 -5.96 -2.02 0.51
C PRO A 228 -6.18 -3.54 0.53
N VAL A 229 -6.50 -4.14 -0.62
CA VAL A 229 -6.69 -5.60 -0.76
C VAL A 229 -5.41 -6.35 -0.46
N MET A 230 -4.27 -5.93 -1.03
CA MET A 230 -2.98 -6.56 -0.74
C MET A 230 -2.63 -6.48 0.75
N ALA A 231 -2.81 -5.32 1.38
CA ALA A 231 -2.59 -5.18 2.82
C ALA A 231 -3.55 -6.07 3.63
N ALA A 232 -4.82 -6.17 3.24
CA ALA A 232 -5.78 -7.07 3.89
C ALA A 232 -5.34 -8.54 3.80
N CYS A 233 -4.93 -9.01 2.62
CA CYS A 233 -4.39 -10.35 2.43
C CYS A 233 -3.12 -10.58 3.27
N LYS A 234 -2.23 -9.59 3.36
CA LYS A 234 -1.05 -9.64 4.25
C LYS A 234 -1.46 -9.79 5.72
N ALA A 235 -2.44 -9.02 6.20
CA ALA A 235 -2.92 -9.12 7.58
C ALA A 235 -3.51 -10.50 7.88
N MET A 236 -4.25 -11.09 6.94
CA MET A 236 -4.81 -12.44 7.06
C MET A 236 -3.71 -13.51 7.05
N ALA A 237 -2.73 -13.39 6.14
CA ALA A 237 -1.62 -14.34 6.06
C ALA A 237 -0.69 -14.28 7.28
N ASP A 238 -0.40 -13.08 7.78
CA ASP A 238 0.44 -12.90 8.97
C ASP A 238 -0.22 -13.48 10.22
N ALA A 239 -1.55 -13.56 10.29
CA ALA A 239 -2.26 -14.23 11.39
C ALA A 239 -2.00 -15.74 11.43
N ALA A 240 -1.62 -16.34 10.30
CA ALA A 240 -1.28 -17.76 10.18
C ALA A 240 0.23 -18.03 10.30
N HIS A 241 1.06 -16.99 10.44
CA HIS A 241 2.51 -17.14 10.52
C HIS A 241 2.98 -17.56 11.92
N GLY A 242 4.09 -18.29 12.00
CA GLY A 242 4.77 -18.64 13.25
C GLY A 242 4.13 -19.80 14.04
N ILE A 243 3.27 -20.59 13.39
CA ILE A 243 2.67 -21.78 14.01
C ILE A 243 3.61 -22.97 13.81
N GLU A 244 4.17 -23.46 14.92
CA GLU A 244 5.12 -24.58 14.92
C GLU A 244 4.51 -25.84 14.28
N GLY A 245 5.21 -26.39 13.29
CA GLY A 245 4.79 -27.61 12.58
C GLY A 245 3.81 -27.41 11.43
N SER A 246 3.40 -26.16 11.13
CA SER A 246 2.58 -25.88 9.94
C SER A 246 3.45 -25.77 8.67
N THR A 247 2.91 -26.21 7.51
CA THR A 247 3.57 -26.18 6.19
C THR A 247 2.65 -25.68 5.11
#